data_AF-B9JMS4-F1
#
_entry.id   AF-B9JMS4-F1
#
_cell.length_a   1.000
_cell.length_b   1.000
_cell.length_c   1.000
_cell.angle_alpha   90.00
_cell.angle_beta   90.00
_cell.angle_gamma   90.00
#
_symmetry.space_group_name_H-M   'P 1'
#
loop_
_entity.id
_entity.type
_entity.pdbx_description
1 polymer ?
#
loop_
_entity_poly.entity_id
_entity_poly.type
_entity_poly.pdbx_seq_one_letter_code
_entity_poly.pdbx_strand_id
1 'polypeptide(L)' 'MKQIAWPGRSAFFICYVVGHEIASRLAYLKQDLASAADGVVNGDLAPYHIGAKLVAIDAAGEVVATHETIYEVTL' A
#
# COMPACT_ATOMS: atom_id res chain seq x y z
N MET A 1 10.73 -1.97 7.15
CA MET A 1 9.60 -2.62 6.41
C MET A 1 10.05 -4.00 5.94
N LYS A 2 9.33 -5.07 6.27
CA LYS A 2 9.65 -6.45 5.81
C LYS A 2 8.48 -6.94 4.95
N GLN A 3 8.66 -7.03 3.63
CA GLN A 3 7.64 -7.46 2.66
C GLN A 3 7.83 -8.94 2.29
N ILE A 4 6.73 -9.69 2.16
CA ILE A 4 6.71 -11.07 1.62
C ILE A 4 6.21 -10.97 0.17
N ALA A 5 7.04 -11.38 -0.79
CA ALA A 5 6.85 -11.19 -2.22
C ALA A 5 6.57 -12.51 -2.96
N TRP A 6 5.52 -12.55 -3.79
CA TRP A 6 5.39 -13.53 -4.88
C TRP A 6 6.10 -12.93 -6.12
N PRO A 7 7.04 -13.63 -6.79
CA PRO A 7 8.14 -13.02 -7.55
C PRO A 7 7.73 -12.19 -8.78
N GLY A 8 6.48 -12.26 -9.26
CA GLY A 8 6.01 -11.44 -10.39
C GLY A 8 5.32 -10.12 -10.00
N ARG A 9 4.71 -10.04 -8.81
CA ARG A 9 3.87 -8.89 -8.42
C ARG A 9 4.61 -7.89 -7.53
N SER A 10 5.66 -8.33 -6.83
CA SER A 10 6.50 -7.44 -6.01
C SER A 10 7.24 -6.39 -6.83
N ALA A 11 7.47 -6.62 -8.13
CA ALA A 11 8.09 -5.63 -9.01
C ALA A 11 7.27 -4.32 -9.06
N PHE A 12 5.94 -4.39 -8.92
CA PHE A 12 5.09 -3.20 -8.84
C PHE A 12 5.43 -2.36 -7.60
N PHE A 13 5.73 -2.98 -6.46
CA PHE A 13 6.11 -2.21 -5.27
C PHE A 13 7.40 -1.42 -5.45
N ILE A 14 8.31 -1.92 -6.30
CA ILE A 14 9.57 -1.24 -6.65
C ILE A 14 9.30 -0.18 -7.72
N CYS A 15 8.60 -0.52 -8.80
CA CYS A 15 8.31 0.39 -9.91
C CYS A 15 7.47 1.59 -9.48
N TYR A 16 6.49 1.39 -8.59
CA TYR A 16 5.64 2.45 -8.05
C TYR A 16 6.21 3.08 -6.78
N VAL A 17 7.41 2.66 -6.35
CA VAL A 17 8.12 3.20 -5.18
C VAL A 17 7.19 3.33 -3.95
N VAL A 18 6.37 2.30 -3.71
CA VAL A 18 5.19 2.37 -2.82
C VAL A 18 5.52 2.89 -1.43
N GLY A 19 6.66 2.49 -0.86
CA GLY A 19 7.09 2.99 0.45
C GLY A 19 7.44 4.49 0.45
N HIS A 20 8.07 4.97 -0.62
CA HIS A 20 8.39 6.39 -0.76
C HIS A 20 7.14 7.22 -1.04
N GLU A 21 6.20 6.70 -1.81
CA GLU A 21 4.92 7.37 -2.08
C GLU A 21 4.14 7.58 -0.78
N ILE A 22 3.98 6.53 0.05
CA ILE A 22 3.33 6.67 1.37
C ILE A 22 4.07 7.71 2.23
N ALA A 23 5.40 7.62 2.34
CA ALA A 23 6.18 8.60 3.11
C ALA A 23 6.01 10.04 2.59
N SER A 24 5.92 10.20 1.27
CA SER A 24 5.72 11.51 0.63
C SER A 24 4.33 12.09 0.92
N ARG A 25 3.30 11.24 0.98
CA ARG A 25 1.94 11.68 1.37
C ARG A 25 1.87 12.17 2.80
N LEU A 26 2.54 11.48 3.73
CA LEU A 26 2.66 11.95 5.12
C LEU A 26 3.41 13.28 5.18
N ALA A 27 4.55 13.37 4.50
CA ALA A 27 5.43 14.54 4.57
C ALA A 27 4.83 15.79 3.91
N TYR A 28 4.23 15.63 2.72
CA TYR A 28 3.86 16.75 1.85
C TYR A 28 2.35 16.99 1.78
N LEU A 29 1.53 15.94 1.77
CA LEU A 29 0.06 16.07 1.75
C LEU A 29 -0.56 16.07 3.14
N LYS A 30 0.23 15.85 4.19
CA LYS A 30 -0.22 15.83 5.60
C LYS A 30 -1.34 14.81 5.86
N GLN A 31 -1.35 13.72 5.09
CA GLN A 31 -2.24 12.60 5.32
C GLN A 31 -1.78 11.80 6.55
N ASP A 32 -2.72 11.18 7.25
CA ASP A 32 -2.43 10.15 8.24
C ASP A 32 -1.97 8.84 7.57
N LEU A 33 -1.36 7.95 8.36
CA LEU A 33 -0.78 6.72 7.85
C LEU A 33 -1.81 5.80 7.19
N ALA A 34 -3.02 5.73 7.76
CA ALA A 34 -4.09 4.87 7.25
C ALA A 34 -4.59 5.37 5.89
N SER A 35 -4.92 6.66 5.78
CA SER A 35 -5.37 7.27 4.53
C SER A 35 -4.32 7.18 3.42
N ALA A 36 -3.04 7.40 3.75
CA ALA A 36 -1.96 7.30 2.77
C ALA A 36 -1.76 5.86 2.27
N ALA A 37 -1.74 4.89 3.18
CA ALA A 37 -1.57 3.49 2.84
C ALA A 37 -2.75 2.94 2.03
N ASP A 38 -3.98 3.27 2.44
CA ASP A 38 -5.19 2.84 1.73
C ASP A 38 -5.31 3.48 0.35
N GLY A 39 -5.04 4.79 0.23
CA GLY A 39 -5.05 5.48 -1.05
C GLY A 39 -4.06 4.92 -2.07
N VAL A 40 -2.92 4.39 -1.62
CA VAL A 40 -1.97 3.72 -2.52
C VAL A 40 -2.44 2.31 -2.88
N VAL A 41 -2.89 1.51 -1.91
CA VAL A 41 -3.22 0.09 -2.14
C VAL A 41 -4.58 -0.08 -2.83
N ASN A 42 -5.62 0.57 -2.32
CA ASN A 42 -6.99 0.47 -2.82
C ASN A 42 -7.35 1.60 -3.80
N GLY A 43 -6.49 2.61 -3.96
CA GLY A 43 -6.61 3.63 -5.01
C GLY A 43 -5.64 3.36 -6.16
N ASP A 44 -4.38 3.78 -6.01
CA ASP A 44 -3.43 3.83 -7.13
C ASP A 44 -3.07 2.45 -7.71
N LEU A 45 -2.97 1.43 -6.85
CA LEU A 45 -2.59 0.08 -7.25
C LEU A 45 -3.79 -0.80 -7.64
N ALA A 46 -5.02 -0.40 -7.29
CA ALA A 46 -6.23 -1.17 -7.56
C ALA A 46 -6.43 -1.51 -9.05
N PRO A 47 -6.16 -0.62 -10.02
CA PRO A 47 -6.30 -0.94 -11.44
C PRO A 47 -5.36 -2.05 -11.96
N TYR A 48 -4.29 -2.37 -11.22
CA TYR A 48 -3.31 -3.37 -11.65
C TYR A 48 -3.62 -4.79 -11.12
N HIS A 49 -4.63 -4.95 -10.25
CA HIS A 49 -5.07 -6.23 -9.70
C HIS A 49 -3.93 -7.13 -9.17
N ILE A 50 -2.95 -6.50 -8.51
CA ILE A 50 -1.70 -7.15 -8.12
C ILE A 50 -1.82 -7.91 -6.79
N GLY A 51 -2.95 -7.88 -6.10
CA GLY A 51 -3.11 -8.46 -4.77
C GLY A 51 -2.18 -7.81 -3.75
N ALA A 52 -2.12 -6.47 -3.76
CA ALA A 52 -1.19 -5.73 -2.92
C ALA A 52 -1.51 -5.89 -1.42
N LYS A 53 -0.48 -6.14 -0.60
CA LYS A 53 -0.57 -6.16 0.87
C LYS A 53 0.64 -5.45 1.46
N LEU A 54 0.44 -4.61 2.46
CA LEU A 54 1.55 -3.96 3.17
C LEU A 54 1.25 -3.74 4.64
N VAL A 55 2.33 -3.63 5.41
CA VAL A 55 2.31 -3.16 6.80
C VAL A 55 3.25 -1.96 6.89
N ALA A 56 2.73 -0.85 7.37
CA ALA A 56 3.46 0.40 7.56
C ALA A 56 3.45 0.80 9.04
N ILE A 57 4.54 1.45 9.45
CA ILE A 57 4.71 1.99 10.80
C ILE A 57 5.29 3.39 10.64
N ASP A 58 4.70 4.38 11.30
CA ASP A 58 5.20 5.76 11.26
C ASP A 58 6.17 6.08 12.42
N ALA A 59 6.62 7.33 12.49
CA ALA A 59 7.53 7.80 13.54
C ALA A 59 6.87 7.99 14.91
N ALA A 60 5.53 8.09 14.96
CA ALA A 60 4.77 8.16 16.20
C ALA A 60 4.48 6.75 16.78
N GLY A 61 4.77 5.70 16.02
CA GLY A 61 4.50 4.31 16.38
C GLY A 61 3.10 3.85 15.97
N GLU A 62 2.38 4.61 15.13
CA GLU A 62 1.15 4.16 14.51
C GLU A 62 1.45 2.99 13.58
N VAL A 63 0.62 1.94 13.63
CA VAL A 63 0.76 0.73 12.82
C VAL A 63 -0.47 0.54 11.97
N VAL A 64 -0.29 0.44 10.66
CA VAL A 64 -1.36 0.17 9.69
C VAL A 64 -1.02 -1.07 8.88
N ALA A 65 -1.96 -2.00 8.80
CA ALA A 65 -1.92 -3.11 7.88
C ALA A 65 -3.06 -2.95 6.87
N THR A 66 -2.75 -2.94 5.59
CA THR A 66 -3.74 -2.83 4.52
C THR A 66 -3.51 -3.90 3.45
N HIS A 67 -4.61 -4.28 2.80
CA HIS A 67 -4.61 -5.17 1.64
C HIS A 67 -5.59 -4.64 0.59
N GLU A 68 -5.35 -5.02 -0.66
CA GLU A 68 -6.27 -4.78 -1.76
C GLU A 68 -7.61 -5.44 -1.46
N THR A 69 -8.69 -4.69 -1.64
CA THR A 69 -10.07 -5.16 -1.50
C THR A 69 -10.48 -5.82 -2.80
N ILE A 70 -10.70 -7.14 -2.73
CA ILE A 70 -11.13 -7.95 -3.87
C ILE A 70 -12.60 -8.28 -3.64
N TYR A 71 -13.49 -7.78 -4.50
CA TYR A 71 -14.89 -8.22 -4.51
C TYR A 71 -14.97 -9.57 -5.21
N GLU A 72 -15.15 -10.65 -4.47
CA GLU A 72 -15.57 -11.92 -5.07
C GLU A 72 -17.06 -11.81 -5.42
N VAL A 73 -17.39 -11.80 -6.70
CA VAL A 73 -18.76 -12.06 -7.15
C VAL A 73 -18.99 -13.56 -6.97
N THR A 74 -19.65 -13.95 -5.88
CA THR A 74 -20.23 -15.29 -5.76
C THR A 74 -21.38 -15.38 -6.75
N LEU A 75 -21.20 -16.14 -7.84
CA LEU A 75 -22.27 -16.55 -8.74
C LEU A 75 -23.14 -17.63 -8.11
#